data_AF-A0A1M3HC69-F1
#
_entry.id   AF-A0A1M3HC69-F1
#
_cell.length_a   1.000
_cell.length_b   1.000
_cell.length_c   1.000
_cell.angle_alpha   90.00
_cell.angle_beta   90.00
_cell.angle_gamma   90.00
#
_symmetry.space_group_name_H-M   'P 1'
#
loop_
_entity.id
_entity.type
_entity.pdbx_description
1 polymer ?
#
loop_
_entity_poly.entity_id
_entity_poly.type
_entity_poly.pdbx_seq_one_letter_code
_entity_poly.pdbx_strand_id
1 'polypeptide(L)' 'MKPKLKALLILFIIVLALIPIYYINRVLKRTIRPRESTERFFLFIFANFFLVVVYTMTVVAIVVRLFPAK' A
#
# COMPACT_ATOMS: atom_id res chain seq x y z
N MET A 1 2.88 26.23 6.36
CA MET A 1 1.87 25.62 5.46
C MET A 1 0.57 25.45 6.23
N LYS A 2 -0.57 25.89 5.68
CA LYS A 2 -1.88 25.76 6.36
C LYS A 2 -2.18 24.27 6.64
N PRO A 3 -2.74 23.90 7.80
CA PRO A 3 -2.97 22.49 8.17
C PRO A 3 -3.84 21.75 7.14
N LYS A 4 -4.81 22.45 6.56
CA LYS A 4 -5.67 21.94 5.47
C LYS A 4 -4.89 21.53 4.22
N LEU A 5 -3.84 22.28 3.86
CA LEU A 5 -3.01 21.98 2.68
C LEU A 5 -2.09 20.78 2.94
N LYS A 6 -1.65 20.56 4.19
CA LYS A 6 -0.88 19.37 4.58
C LYS A 6 -1.71 18.11 4.43
N ALA A 7 -2.94 18.13 4.96
CA ALA A 7 -3.87 17.01 4.84
C ALA A 7 -4.17 16.69 3.36
N LEU A 8 -4.38 17.71 2.51
CA LEU A 8 -4.63 17.51 1.08
C LEU A 8 -3.44 16.83 0.37
N LEU A 9 -2.21 17.25 0.65
CA LEU A 9 -1.02 16.63 0.05
C LEU A 9 -0.82 15.19 0.53
N ILE A 10 -1.05 14.92 1.82
CA ILE A 10 -0.95 13.55 2.36
C ILE A 10 -1.99 12.65 1.68
N LEU A 11 -3.23 13.13 1.53
CA LEU A 11 -4.28 12.39 0.82
C LEU A 11 -3.87 12.11 -0.63
N PHE A 12 -3.31 13.09 -1.32
CA PHE A 12 -2.82 12.93 -2.70
C PHE A 12 -1.71 11.87 -2.80
N ILE A 13 -0.75 11.87 -1.87
CA ILE A 13 0.32 10.87 -1.80
C ILE A 13 -0.25 9.47 -1.58
N ILE A 14 -1.23 9.32 -0.67
CA ILE A 14 -1.91 8.05 -0.40
C ILE A 14 -2.59 7.53 -1.67
N VAL A 15 -3.34 8.39 -2.38
CA VAL A 15 -4.03 8.00 -3.61
C VAL A 15 -3.05 7.60 -4.72
N LEU A 16 -1.97 8.36 -4.90
CA LEU A 16 -0.92 8.00 -5.86
C LEU A 16 -0.24 6.67 -5.50
N ALA A 17 0.02 6.44 -4.22
CA ALA A 17 0.64 5.21 -3.74
C ALA A 17 -0.26 3.98 -3.91
N LEU A 18 -1.58 4.13 -4.06
CA LEU A 18 -2.48 3.01 -4.36
C LEU A 18 -2.30 2.46 -5.78
N ILE A 19 -1.83 3.26 -6.73
CA ILE A 19 -1.62 2.86 -8.13
C ILE A 19 -0.67 1.65 -8.22
N PRO A 20 0.59 1.71 -7.71
CA PRO A 20 1.49 0.56 -7.77
C PRO A 20 0.95 -0.63 -6.97
N ILE A 21 0.29 -0.41 -5.84
CA ILE A 21 -0.32 -1.48 -5.03
C ILE A 21 -1.39 -2.25 -5.80
N TYR A 22 -2.22 -1.54 -6.58
CA TYR A 22 -3.21 -2.17 -7.45
C TYR A 22 -2.55 -3.10 -8.48
N TYR A 23 -1.47 -2.64 -9.14
CA TYR A 23 -0.75 -3.47 -10.11
C TYR A 23 -0.06 -4.67 -9.46
N ILE A 24 0.58 -4.50 -8.31
CA ILE A 24 1.20 -5.59 -7.55
C ILE A 24 0.14 -6.63 -7.15
N ASN A 25 -1.01 -6.20 -6.64
CA ASN A 25 -2.10 -7.11 -6.28
C ASN A 25 -2.65 -7.84 -7.51
N ARG A 26 -2.78 -7.16 -8.66
CA ARG A 26 -3.18 -7.78 -9.92
C ARG A 26 -2.19 -8.88 -10.35
N VAL A 27 -0.89 -8.63 -10.21
CA VAL A 27 0.15 -9.64 -10.48
C VAL A 27 0.05 -10.80 -9.50
N LEU A 28 -0.05 -10.53 -8.19
CA LEU A 28 -0.22 -11.55 -7.15
C LEU A 28 -1.41 -12.46 -7.41
N LYS A 29 -2.58 -11.91 -7.79
CA LYS A 29 -3.76 -12.71 -8.13
C LYS A 29 -3.52 -13.66 -9.30
N ARG A 30 -2.80 -13.20 -10.33
CA ARG A 30 -2.49 -14.00 -11.54
C ARG A 30 -1.45 -15.09 -11.25
N THR A 31 -0.45 -14.77 -10.42
CA THR A 31 0.62 -15.70 -10.06
C THR A 31 0.16 -16.77 -9.07
N ILE A 32 -0.51 -16.36 -7.99
CA ILE A 32 -0.91 -17.27 -6.91
C ILE A 32 -2.17 -18.05 -7.27
N ARG A 33 -3.09 -17.47 -8.06
CA ARG A 33 -4.37 -18.09 -8.44
C ARG A 33 -5.13 -18.65 -7.22
N PRO A 34 -5.56 -17.78 -6.28
CA PRO A 34 -6.09 -18.20 -4.99
C PRO A 34 -7.39 -19.02 -5.04
N ARG A 35 -8.05 -19.10 -6.20
CA ARG A 35 -9.28 -19.89 -6.38
C ARG A 35 -9.02 -21.38 -6.66
N GLU A 36 -7.79 -21.76 -7.00
CA GLU A 36 -7.47 -23.14 -7.38
C GLU A 36 -7.24 -24.05 -6.16
N SER A 37 -6.90 -23.50 -4.99
CA SER A 37 -6.76 -24.29 -3.74
C SER A 37 -6.78 -23.41 -2.49
N THR A 38 -7.15 -24.01 -1.36
CA THR A 38 -7.15 -23.35 -0.04
C THR A 38 -5.76 -22.89 0.39
N GLU A 39 -4.71 -23.66 0.12
CA GLU A 39 -3.33 -23.28 0.43
C GLU A 39 -2.92 -22.00 -0.31
N ARG A 40 -3.24 -21.92 -1.60
CA ARG A 40 -2.97 -20.72 -2.41
C ARG A 40 -3.81 -19.54 -1.98
N PHE A 41 -5.03 -19.76 -1.48
CA PHE A 41 -5.84 -18.71 -0.87
C PHE A 41 -5.15 -18.13 0.37
N PHE A 42 -4.66 -18.99 1.29
CA PHE A 42 -3.91 -18.53 2.46
C PHE A 42 -2.62 -17.81 2.05
N LEU A 43 -1.86 -18.33 1.09
CA LEU A 43 -0.66 -17.66 0.56
C LEU A 43 -0.99 -16.27 0.02
N PHE A 44 -2.10 -16.14 -0.72
CA PHE A 44 -2.57 -14.86 -1.24
C PHE A 44 -2.94 -13.89 -0.12
N ILE A 45 -3.60 -14.36 0.94
CA ILE A 45 -3.91 -13.55 2.12
C ILE A 45 -2.62 -13.04 2.78
N PHE A 46 -1.66 -13.93 3.06
CA PHE A 46 -0.38 -13.54 3.67
C PHE A 46 0.39 -12.53 2.81
N ALA A 47 0.43 -12.75 1.49
CA ALA A 47 1.06 -11.81 0.58
C ALA A 47 0.37 -10.43 0.59
N ASN A 48 -0.97 -10.37 0.70
CA ASN A 48 -1.69 -9.10 0.83
C ASN A 48 -1.43 -8.42 2.17
N PHE A 49 -1.37 -9.15 3.28
CA PHE A 49 -1.01 -8.58 4.58
C PHE A 49 0.40 -7.97 4.54
N PHE A 50 1.37 -8.72 3.99
CA PHE A 50 2.72 -8.21 3.80
C PHE A 50 2.74 -6.95 2.93
N LEU A 51 1.98 -6.95 1.82
CA LEU A 51 1.86 -5.81 0.93
C LEU A 51 1.30 -4.56 1.64
N VAL A 52 0.29 -4.72 2.51
CA VAL A 52 -0.29 -3.63 3.30
C VAL A 52 0.73 -3.07 4.29
N VAL A 53 1.52 -3.93 4.95
CA VAL A 53 2.58 -3.48 5.87
C VAL A 53 3.65 -2.68 5.12
N VAL A 54 4.15 -3.20 4.00
CA VAL A 54 5.16 -2.51 3.17
C VAL A 54 4.61 -1.18 2.65
N TYR A 55 3.37 -1.17 2.17
CA TYR A 55 2.67 0.04 1.75
C TYR A 55 2.61 1.08 2.87
N THR A 56 2.16 0.68 4.05
CA THR A 56 1.99 1.58 5.19
C THR A 56 3.34 2.16 5.63
N MET A 57 4.37 1.33 5.75
CA MET A 57 5.73 1.77 6.09
C MET A 57 6.29 2.74 5.04
N THR A 58 6.07 2.47 3.76
CA THR A 58 6.51 3.35 2.66
C THR A 58 5.82 4.70 2.72
N VAL A 59 4.49 4.73 2.89
CA VAL A 59 3.72 5.96 3.01
C VAL A 59 4.17 6.76 4.23
N VAL A 60 4.31 6.11 5.39
CA VAL A 60 4.79 6.77 6.62
C VAL A 60 6.19 7.33 6.43
N ALA A 61 7.13 6.56 5.84
CA ALA A 61 8.49 7.04 5.58
C ALA A 61 8.52 8.27 4.67
N ILE A 62 7.69 8.28 3.60
CA ILE A 62 7.55 9.44 2.70
C ILE A 62 6.98 10.64 3.47
N VAL A 63 5.91 10.44 4.24
CA VAL A 63 5.25 11.51 4.99
C VAL A 63 6.19 12.10 6.05
N VAL A 64 6.88 11.27 6.83
CA VAL A 64 7.84 11.72 7.86
C VAL A 64 9.00 12.49 7.23
N ARG A 65 9.49 12.04 6.06
CA ARG A 65 10.58 12.73 5.35
C ARG A 65 10.15 14.06 4.76
N LEU A 66 8.91 14.18 4.28
CA LEU A 66 8.35 15.42 3.72
C LEU A 66 7.87 16.40 4.79
N PHE A 67 7.39 15.89 5.92
CA PHE A 67 6.87 16.66 7.04
C PHE A 67 7.51 16.18 8.34
N PRO A 68 8.81 16.46 8.55
CA PRO A 68 9.48 16.11 9.80
C PRO A 68 8.72 16.77 10.96
N ALA A 69 8.34 15.95 11.94
CA ALA A 69 7.91 16.44 13.22
C ALA A 69 9.14 17.09 13.85
N LYS A 70 9.14 18.43 13.94
CA LYS A 70 10.14 19.14 14.72
C LYS A 70 10.10 18.66 16.17
#